data_AF-T1H5W7-F1
#
_entry.id   AF-T1H5W7-F1
#
_cell.length_a   1.000
_cell.length_b   1.000
_cell.length_c   1.000
_cell.angle_alpha   90.00
_cell.angle_beta   90.00
_cell.angle_gamma   90.00
#
_symmetry.space_group_name_H-M   'P 1'
#
loop_
_entity.id
_entity.type
_entity.pdbx_description
1 polymer ?
#
loop_
_entity_poly.entity_id
_entity_poly.type
_entity_poly.pdbx_seq_one_letter_code
_entity_poly.pdbx_strand_id
1 'polypeptide(L)' 'VYYYIVDSPRNEGKEYFEINLQSGEIFTKTVFDREKKGAYALEVEARDGAQSARPNSNGQPNS' A
#
# COMPACT_ATOMS: atom_id res chain seq x y z
N VAL A 1 -6.77 -10.81 -6.65
CA VAL A 1 -5.80 -10.01 -5.88
C VAL A 1 -6.27 -8.58 -5.89
N TYR A 2 -6.34 -7.94 -4.73
CA TYR A 2 -6.72 -6.54 -4.56
C TYR A 2 -5.61 -5.77 -3.88
N TYR A 3 -5.41 -4.51 -4.27
CA TYR A 3 -4.30 -3.69 -3.81
C TYR A 3 -4.77 -2.53 -2.93
N TYR A 4 -4.02 -2.26 -1.87
CA TYR A 4 -4.35 -1.22 -0.88
C TYR A 4 -3.10 -0.46 -0.47
N ILE A 5 -3.25 0.84 -0.22
CA ILE A 5 -2.25 1.60 0.53
C ILE A 5 -2.52 1.35 2.02
N VAL A 6 -1.50 0.89 2.75
CA VAL A 6 -1.62 0.51 4.16
C VAL A 6 -1.76 1.76 5.03
N ASP A 7 -2.70 1.71 5.97
CA ASP A 7 -2.82 2.72 7.01
C ASP A 7 -1.83 2.43 8.14
N SER A 8 -0.69 3.11 8.10
CA SER A 8 0.45 2.87 8.97
C SER A 8 1.16 4.18 9.26
N PRO A 9 1.67 4.40 10.48
CA PRO A 9 2.46 5.59 10.81
C PRO A 9 3.78 5.66 10.04
N ARG A 10 4.19 4.56 9.39
CA ARG A 10 5.37 4.51 8.50
C ARG A 10 5.07 4.99 7.09
N ASN A 11 3.78 5.13 6.73
CA ASN A 11 3.37 5.49 5.41
C ASN A 11 3.31 7.02 5.26
N GLU A 12 4.36 7.58 4.69
CA GLU A 12 4.51 9.03 4.58
C GLU A 12 3.65 9.64 3.46
N GLY A 13 3.14 8.79 2.55
CA GLY A 13 2.50 9.20 1.31
C GLY A 13 1.00 8.91 1.23
N LYS A 14 0.39 8.23 2.20
CA LYS A 14 -1.00 7.72 2.12
C LYS A 14 -2.02 8.75 1.60
N GLU A 15 -1.91 10.00 2.04
CA GLU A 15 -2.84 11.06 1.66
C GLU A 15 -2.58 11.66 0.26
N TYR A 16 -1.38 11.44 -0.31
CA TYR A 16 -0.95 12.05 -1.57
C TYR A 16 -1.01 11.10 -2.77
N PHE A 17 -1.21 9.81 -2.53
CA PHE A 17 -1.26 8.78 -3.55
C PHE A 17 -2.56 7.97 -3.48
N GLU A 18 -2.98 7.43 -4.61
CA GLU A 18 -4.01 6.39 -4.72
C GLU A 18 -3.45 5.18 -5.46
N ILE A 19 -4.06 4.02 -5.21
CA ILE A 19 -3.75 2.78 -5.92
C ILE A 19 -5.02 2.24 -6.55
N ASN A 20 -4.92 1.82 -7.82
CA ASN A 20 -6.00 1.11 -8.47
C ASN A 20 -6.16 -0.26 -7.82
N LEU A 21 -7.36 -0.52 -7.30
CA LEU A 21 -7.69 -1.73 -6.54
C LEU A 21 -7.42 -3.03 -7.32
N GLN A 22 -7.56 -3.02 -8.65
CA GLN A 22 -7.45 -4.19 -9.51
C GLN A 22 -6.08 -4.31 -10.19
N SER A 23 -5.53 -3.22 -10.72
CA SER A 23 -4.25 -3.24 -11.46
C SER A 23 -3.02 -3.05 -10.57
N GLY A 24 -3.18 -2.41 -9.40
CA GLY A 24 -2.05 -2.03 -8.55
C GLY A 24 -1.30 -0.78 -9.04
N GLU A 25 -1.78 -0.12 -10.09
CA GLU A 25 -1.20 1.14 -10.58
C GLU A 25 -1.35 2.24 -9.53
N ILE A 26 -0.27 2.98 -9.30
CA ILE A 26 -0.23 4.07 -8.31
C ILE A 26 -0.28 5.41 -9.03
N PHE A 27 -1.18 6.28 -8.58
CA PHE A 27 -1.36 7.64 -9.12
C PHE A 27 -1.17 8.69 -8.03
N THR A 28 -0.75 9.87 -8.46
CA THR A 28 -0.59 11.04 -7.59
C THR A 28 -1.91 11.79 -7.48
N LYS A 29 -2.37 12.09 -6.26
CA LYS A 29 -3.60 12.88 -6.03
C LYS A 29 -3.37 14.39 -6.11
N THR A 30 -2.10 14.81 -6.16
CA THR A 30 -1.70 16.21 -6.14
C THR A 30 -0.45 16.43 -7.00
N VAL A 31 -0.16 17.68 -7.33
CA VAL A 31 1.09 18.09 -7.96
C VAL A 31 2.16 18.23 -6.88
N PHE A 32 3.29 17.57 -7.08
CA PHE A 32 4.40 17.61 -6.13
C PHE A 32 5.41 18.71 -6.45
N ASP A 33 5.94 19.30 -5.39
CA ASP A 33 7.10 20.17 -5.43
C ASP A 33 8.30 19.42 -4.87
N ARG A 34 9.25 19.06 -5.74
CA ARG A 34 10.43 18.25 -5.40
C ARG A 34 11.35 18.98 -4.41
N GLU A 35 11.36 20.31 -4.38
CA GLU A 35 12.19 21.10 -3.47
C GLU A 35 11.66 21.03 -2.03
N LYS A 36 10.34 20.82 -1.86
CA LYS A 36 9.72 20.60 -0.55
C LYS A 36 9.93 19.18 -0.03
N LYS A 37 9.74 18.16 -0.87
CA LYS A 37 9.96 16.75 -0.51
C LYS A 37 10.30 15.93 -1.74
N GLY A 38 11.49 15.30 -1.72
CA GLY A 38 12.02 14.56 -2.86
C GLY A 38 11.61 13.09 -2.95
N ALA A 39 11.10 12.51 -1.86
CA ALA A 39 10.71 11.09 -1.80
C ALA A 39 9.65 10.84 -0.73
N TYR A 40 8.82 9.82 -0.94
CA TYR A 40 7.82 9.34 0.01
C TYR A 40 7.99 7.82 0.17
N ALA A 41 8.03 7.33 1.41
CA ALA A 41 7.89 5.91 1.67
C ALA A 41 6.39 5.54 1.69
N LEU A 42 5.99 4.65 0.77
CA LEU A 42 4.63 4.12 0.67
C LEU A 42 4.62 2.65 1.07
N GLU A 43 3.75 2.30 2.00
CA GLU A 43 3.48 0.91 2.37
C GLU A 43 2.22 0.45 1.63
N VAL A 44 2.33 -0.62 0.85
CA VAL A 44 1.23 -1.18 0.04
C VAL A 44 1.07 -2.67 0.32
N GLU A 45 -0.17 -3.13 0.24
CA GLU A 45 -0.54 -4.52 0.48
C GLU A 45 -1.32 -5.09 -0.71
N ALA A 46 -1.03 -6.34 -1.07
CA ALA A 46 -1.79 -7.11 -2.03
C ALA A 46 -2.50 -8.28 -1.31
N ARG A 47 -3.82 -8.39 -1.46
CA ARG A 47 -4.64 -9.44 -0.84
C ARG A 47 -5.26 -10.32 -1.92
N ASP A 48 -4.90 -11.59 -1.98
CA ASP A 48 -5.46 -12.57 -2.92
C ASP A 48 -6.75 -13.23 -2.39
N GLY A 49 -7.09 -13.02 -1.12
CA GLY A 49 -8.25 -13.61 -0.45
C GLY A 49 -8.04 -15.06 -0.02
N ALA A 50 -6.86 -15.63 -0.27
CA ALA A 50 -6.51 -16.97 0.19
C ALA A 50 -6.03 -16.94 1.64
N GLN A 51 -6.32 -18.02 2.37
CA GLN A 51 -5.79 -18.20 3.70
C GLN A 51 -4.27 -18.39 3.63
N SER A 52 -3.54 -17.73 4.54
CA SER A 52 -2.09 -17.91 4.61
C SER A 52 -1.70 -19.39 4.73
N ALA A 53 -0.77 -19.81 3.88
CA ALA A 53 -0.23 -21.17 3.87
C ALA A 53 0.71 -21.44 5.08
N ARG A 54 1.02 -20.42 5.90
CA ARG A 54 1.83 -20.60 7.11
C ARG A 54 1.02 -21.40 8.14
N PRO A 55 1.52 -22.56 8.61
CA PRO A 55 0.90 -23.28 9.73
C PRO A 55 0.81 -22.35 10.95
N ASN A 56 -0.30 -22.43 11.70
CA ASN A 56 -0.56 -21.63 12.90
C ASN A 56 -0.69 -20.11 12.68
N SER A 57 -0.87 -19.63 11.45
CA SER A 57 -1.12 -18.21 11.17
C SER A 57 -2.56 -17.77 11.44
N ASN A 58 -3.48 -18.69 11.76
CA ASN A 58 -4.92 -18.43 11.81
C ASN A 58 -5.45 -17.72 10.55
N GLY A 59 -4.79 -17.92 9.40
CA GLY A 59 -5.13 -17.25 8.16
C GLY A 59 -4.69 -15.79 8.06
N GLN A 60 -3.95 -15.28 9.04
CA GLN A 60 -3.35 -13.95 8.97
C GLN A 60 -2.27 -13.93 7.88
N PRO A 61 -2.24 -12.87 7.05
CA PRO A 61 -1.19 -12.69 6.06
C PRO A 61 0.17 -12.52 6.74
N ASN A 62 1.23 -12.55 5.93
CA ASN A 62 2.59 -12.37 6.40
C ASN A 62 2.82 -10.89 6.75
N SER A 63 2.44 -10.48 7.96
CA SER A 63 2.72 -9.16 8.52
C SER A 63 4.16 -9.05 9.03
#